data_AF-A0A069DB46-F1
#
_entry.id   AF-A0A069DB46-F1
#
_cell.length_a   1.000
_cell.length_b   1.000
_cell.length_c   1.000
_cell.angle_alpha   90.00
_cell.angle_beta   90.00
_cell.angle_gamma   90.00
#
_symmetry.space_group_name_H-M   'P 1'
#
loop_
_entity.id
_entity.type
_entity.pdbx_description
1 polymer ?
#
loop_
_entity_poly.entity_id
_entity_poly.type
_entity_poly.pdbx_seq_one_letter_code
_entity_poly.pdbx_strand_id
1 'polypeptide(L)'
;MIRETEGHHLNQLTQENQKLTAAAHEELLHAAYRQLKNDFDSKLAETDTVYPPLSPAQLMFLMNYAKVHNQSKALEMVEYTLHQMYKSNIYDHVGHAFFTYSADEKGFVPHF
;
A
#
# COMPACT_ATOMS: atom_id res chain seq x y z
N MET A 1 -41.59 33.29 -3.79
CA MET A 1 -40.19 33.61 -4.14
C MET A 1 -39.16 33.19 -3.07
N ILE A 2 -39.56 32.67 -1.89
CA ILE A 2 -38.62 32.31 -0.80
C ILE A 2 -38.22 30.82 -0.80
N ARG A 3 -39.03 29.92 -1.39
CA ARG A 3 -38.80 28.46 -1.36
C ARG A 3 -37.71 27.95 -2.31
N GLU A 4 -37.33 28.70 -3.34
CA GLU A 4 -36.27 28.27 -4.28
C GLU A 4 -34.87 28.52 -3.70
N THR A 5 -34.69 29.61 -2.95
CA THR A 5 -33.42 29.98 -2.31
C THR A 5 -32.94 28.99 -1.25
N GLU A 6 -33.86 28.38 -0.50
CA GLU A 6 -33.51 27.39 0.55
C GLU A 6 -32.99 26.08 -0.07
N GLY A 7 -33.59 25.62 -1.18
CA GLY A 7 -33.15 24.42 -1.89
C GLY A 7 -31.77 24.58 -2.55
N HIS A 8 -31.48 25.77 -3.10
CA HIS A 8 -30.16 26.07 -3.66
C HIS A 8 -29.07 26.08 -2.59
N HIS A 9 -29.35 26.65 -1.41
CA HIS A 9 -28.39 26.69 -0.31
C HIS A 9 -28.09 25.30 0.27
N LEU A 10 -29.11 24.45 0.43
CA LEU A 10 -28.94 23.07 0.91
C LEU A 10 -28.13 22.20 -0.06
N ASN A 11 -28.30 22.39 -1.37
CA ASN A 11 -27.51 21.69 -2.37
C ASN A 11 -26.04 22.12 -2.36
N GLN A 12 -25.76 23.41 -2.14
CA GLN A 12 -24.40 23.93 -2.00
C GLN A 12 -23.70 23.32 -0.77
N LEU A 13 -24.37 23.32 0.39
CA LEU A 13 -23.85 22.72 1.61
C LEU A 13 -23.58 21.21 1.46
N THR A 14 -24.44 20.51 0.72
CA THR A 14 -24.25 19.07 0.45
C THR A 14 -23.03 18.82 -0.44
N GLN A 15 -22.84 19.60 -1.50
CA GLN A 15 -21.64 19.50 -2.34
C GLN A 15 -20.36 19.85 -1.60
N GLU A 16 -20.39 20.85 -0.72
CA GLU A 16 -19.25 21.25 0.09
C GLU A 16 -18.87 20.14 1.08
N ASN A 17 -19.85 19.55 1.76
CA ASN A 17 -19.62 18.38 2.61
C ASN A 17 -19.04 17.20 1.83
N GLN A 18 -19.56 16.89 0.64
CA GLN A 18 -19.01 15.81 -0.19
C GLN A 18 -17.55 16.06 -0.59
N LYS A 19 -17.19 17.31 -0.92
CA LYS A 19 -15.79 17.68 -1.21
C LYS A 19 -14.90 17.53 0.02
N LEU A 20 -15.36 17.97 1.20
CA LEU A 20 -14.63 17.82 2.46
C LEU A 20 -14.41 16.35 2.79
N THR A 21 -15.43 15.52 2.60
CA THR A 21 -15.34 14.06 2.77
C THR A 21 -14.34 13.44 1.79
N ALA A 22 -14.38 13.80 0.50
CA ALA A 22 -13.42 13.34 -0.49
C ALA A 22 -11.98 13.75 -0.15
N ALA A 23 -11.77 15.00 0.28
CA ALA A 23 -10.45 15.48 0.71
C ALA A 23 -9.95 14.75 1.97
N ALA A 24 -10.84 14.45 2.92
CA ALA A 24 -10.50 13.64 4.09
C ALA A 24 -10.12 12.20 3.70
N HIS A 25 -10.84 11.59 2.74
CA HIS A 25 -10.49 10.26 2.21
C HIS A 25 -9.15 10.26 1.49
N GLU A 26 -8.84 11.31 0.73
CA GLU A 26 -7.55 11.47 0.06
C GLU A 26 -6.41 11.56 1.09
N GLU A 27 -6.60 12.34 2.15
CA GLU A 27 -5.60 12.46 3.21
C GLU A 27 -5.36 11.12 3.94
N LEU A 28 -6.39 10.28 4.07
CA LEU A 28 -6.22 8.92 4.62
C LEU A 28 -5.29 8.07 3.73
N LEU A 29 -5.39 8.18 2.40
CA LEU A 29 -4.50 7.48 1.48
C LEU A 29 -3.06 8.00 1.63
N HIS A 30 -2.87 9.31 1.71
CA HIS A 30 -1.56 9.92 1.96
C HIS A 30 -0.97 9.52 3.32
N ALA A 31 -1.80 9.47 4.36
CA ALA A 31 -1.39 9.05 5.69
C ALA A 31 -0.95 7.58 5.69
N ALA A 32 -1.71 6.69 5.06
CA ALA A 32 -1.36 5.29 4.89
C ALA A 32 -0.03 5.13 4.13
N TYR A 33 0.16 5.87 3.05
CA TYR A 33 1.43 5.89 2.31
C TYR A 33 2.60 6.33 3.18
N ARG A 34 2.46 7.43 3.93
CA ARG A 34 3.53 7.93 4.82
C ARG A 34 3.88 6.91 5.90
N GLN A 35 2.89 6.26 6.49
CA GLN A 35 3.11 5.21 7.47
C GLN A 35 3.91 4.05 6.86
N LEU A 36 3.45 3.51 5.71
CA LEU A 36 4.14 2.42 5.03
C LEU A 36 5.57 2.78 4.62
N LYS A 37 5.80 4.02 4.17
CA LYS A 37 7.14 4.50 3.84
C LYS A 37 8.06 4.51 5.06
N ASN A 38 7.57 5.02 6.19
CA ASN A 38 8.36 5.06 7.43
C ASN A 38 8.67 3.65 7.94
N ASP A 39 7.69 2.76 7.92
CA ASP A 39 7.86 1.36 8.33
C ASP A 39 8.87 0.65 7.42
N PHE A 40 8.81 0.89 6.11
CA PHE A 40 9.75 0.34 5.13
C PHE A 40 11.18 0.85 5.35
N ASP A 41 11.35 2.17 5.50
CA ASP A 41 12.66 2.78 5.74
C ASP A 41 13.27 2.28 7.05
N SER A 42 12.45 2.09 8.10
CA SER A 42 12.88 1.51 9.38
C SER A 42 13.37 0.07 9.20
N LYS A 43 12.59 -0.78 8.51
CA LYS A 43 12.98 -2.19 8.26
C LYS A 43 14.22 -2.30 7.39
N LEU A 44 14.41 -1.41 6.42
CA LEU A 44 15.59 -1.42 5.55
C LEU A 44 16.88 -1.07 6.33
N ALA A 45 16.76 -0.27 7.40
CA ALA A 45 17.88 0.04 8.29
C ALA A 45 18.27 -1.15 9.20
N GLU A 46 17.36 -2.10 9.41
CA GLU A 46 17.65 -3.34 10.14
C GLU A 46 18.40 -4.32 9.21
N THR A 47 19.72 -4.33 9.30
CA THR A 47 20.57 -5.32 8.61
C THR A 47 20.21 -6.74 9.07
N ASP A 48 19.88 -7.62 8.12
CA ASP A 48 19.52 -9.06 8.24
C ASP A 48 18.03 -9.44 8.10
N THR A 49 17.16 -8.57 7.58
CA THR A 49 15.77 -8.99 7.28
C THR A 49 15.71 -9.91 6.04
N VAL A 50 15.55 -11.21 6.29
CA VAL A 50 15.33 -12.26 5.27
C VAL A 50 13.85 -12.29 4.81
N TYR A 51 12.96 -11.59 5.52
CA TYR A 51 11.53 -11.55 5.24
C TYR A 51 11.15 -10.33 4.39
N PRO A 52 10.17 -10.45 3.46
CA PRO A 52 9.70 -9.33 2.66
C PRO A 52 9.25 -8.16 3.55
N PRO A 53 9.74 -6.92 3.34
CA PRO A 53 9.43 -5.80 4.23
C PRO A 53 7.95 -5.38 4.19
N LEU A 54 7.24 -5.71 3.12
CA LEU A 54 5.82 -5.37 2.89
C LEU A 54 4.99 -6.62 2.57
N SER A 55 3.74 -6.64 3.04
CA SER A 55 2.78 -7.71 2.75
C SER A 55 2.13 -7.55 1.36
N PRO A 56 1.53 -8.61 0.78
CA PRO A 56 0.87 -8.52 -0.52
C PRO A 56 -0.21 -7.44 -0.60
N ALA A 57 -0.98 -7.23 0.48
CA ALA A 57 -1.99 -6.18 0.52
C ALA A 57 -1.36 -4.77 0.48
N GLN A 58 -0.23 -4.58 1.17
CA GLN A 58 0.52 -3.33 1.14
C GLN A 58 1.13 -3.07 -0.24
N LEU A 59 1.63 -4.11 -0.92
CA LEU A 59 2.12 -3.99 -2.30
C LEU A 59 1.01 -3.58 -3.27
N MET A 60 -0.16 -4.21 -3.18
CA MET A 60 -1.32 -3.83 -4.01
C MET A 60 -1.73 -2.38 -3.77
N PHE A 61 -1.78 -1.96 -2.51
CA PHE A 61 -2.05 -0.56 -2.16
C PHE A 61 -1.01 0.38 -2.79
N LEU A 62 0.28 0.12 -2.61
CA LEU A 62 1.36 0.98 -3.10
C LEU A 62 1.40 1.05 -4.64
N MET A 63 1.12 -0.04 -5.36
CA MET A 63 1.01 -0.03 -6.81
C MET A 63 -0.13 0.88 -7.29
N ASN A 64 -1.32 0.76 -6.67
CA ASN A 64 -2.46 1.62 -6.99
C ASN A 64 -2.17 3.08 -6.63
N TYR A 65 -1.61 3.32 -5.45
CA TYR A 65 -1.22 4.65 -4.99
C TYR A 65 -0.18 5.29 -5.93
N ALA A 66 0.85 4.55 -6.34
CA ALA A 66 1.86 5.02 -7.29
C ALA A 66 1.23 5.44 -8.61
N LYS A 67 0.28 4.65 -9.12
CA LYS A 67 -0.44 4.93 -10.38
C LYS A 67 -1.32 6.17 -10.28
N VAL A 68 -2.03 6.36 -9.17
CA VAL A 68 -2.98 7.48 -9.00
C VAL A 68 -2.25 8.79 -8.71
N HIS A 69 -1.22 8.78 -7.86
CA HIS A 69 -0.55 9.99 -7.38
C HIS A 69 0.84 10.23 -8.02
N ASN A 70 1.23 9.45 -9.04
CA ASN A 70 2.54 9.51 -9.70
C ASN A 70 3.72 9.42 -8.73
N GLN A 71 3.60 8.58 -7.69
CA GLN A 71 4.60 8.49 -6.64
C GLN A 71 5.66 7.41 -6.95
N SER A 72 6.80 7.81 -7.53
CA SER A 72 7.87 6.89 -7.93
C SER A 72 8.44 6.08 -6.76
N LYS A 73 8.58 6.69 -5.57
CA LYS A 73 9.09 5.99 -4.38
C LYS A 73 8.21 4.82 -3.95
N ALA A 74 6.89 4.92 -4.13
CA ALA A 74 5.98 3.82 -3.82
C ALA A 74 6.24 2.60 -4.74
N LEU A 75 6.55 2.85 -6.02
CA LEU A 75 6.90 1.79 -6.96
C LEU A 75 8.26 1.17 -6.62
N GLU A 76 9.25 1.98 -6.25
CA GLU A 76 10.57 1.50 -5.81
C GLU A 76 10.46 0.54 -4.60
N MET A 77 9.62 0.87 -3.62
CA MET A 77 9.34 0.00 -2.46
C MET A 77 8.72 -1.34 -2.89
N VAL A 78 7.83 -1.31 -3.87
CA VAL A 78 7.20 -2.52 -4.44
C VAL A 78 8.24 -3.39 -5.14
N GLU A 79 9.03 -2.81 -6.05
CA GLU A 79 10.07 -3.52 -6.81
C GLU A 79 11.12 -4.14 -5.88
N TYR A 80 11.57 -3.38 -4.88
CA TYR A 80 12.51 -3.88 -3.88
C TYR A 80 11.93 -5.10 -3.16
N THR A 81 10.70 -5.00 -2.67
CA THR A 81 10.05 -6.09 -1.93
C THR A 81 9.89 -7.33 -2.80
N LEU A 82 9.41 -7.17 -4.05
CA LEU A 82 9.26 -8.29 -4.98
C LEU A 82 10.61 -8.95 -5.31
N HIS A 83 11.68 -8.18 -5.45
CA HIS A 83 13.03 -8.74 -5.61
C HIS A 83 13.50 -9.53 -4.38
N GLN A 84 13.17 -9.07 -3.15
CA GLN A 84 13.48 -9.85 -1.94
C GLN A 84 12.63 -11.13 -1.86
N MET A 85 11.35 -11.06 -2.22
CA MET A 85 10.47 -12.23 -2.31
C MET A 85 10.98 -13.26 -3.31
N TYR A 86 11.47 -12.80 -4.46
CA TYR A 86 12.06 -13.67 -5.49
C TYR A 86 13.36 -14.33 -5.02
N LYS A 87 14.12 -13.69 -4.14
CA LYS A 87 15.40 -14.20 -3.61
C LYS A 87 15.24 -15.09 -2.37
N SER A 88 14.05 -15.16 -1.77
CA SER A 88 13.78 -15.97 -0.59
C SER A 88 13.13 -17.31 -0.96
N ASN A 89 13.14 -18.28 -0.05
CA ASN A 89 12.60 -19.63 -0.37
C ASN A 89 11.07 -19.69 -0.39
N ILE A 90 10.39 -18.54 -0.30
CA ILE A 90 8.94 -18.47 -0.57
C ILE A 90 8.66 -18.52 -2.07
N TYR A 91 9.66 -18.27 -2.94
CA TYR A 91 9.51 -18.40 -4.39
C TYR A 91 9.98 -19.79 -4.84
N ASP A 92 9.06 -20.54 -5.45
CA ASP A 92 9.37 -21.79 -6.12
C ASP A 92 10.07 -21.49 -7.46
N HIS A 93 11.39 -21.62 -7.47
CA HIS A 93 12.19 -21.44 -8.69
C HIS A 93 11.98 -22.52 -9.75
N VAL A 94 11.31 -23.63 -9.43
CA VAL A 94 11.02 -24.72 -10.37
C VAL A 94 9.59 -24.58 -10.93
N GLY A 95 8.60 -24.43 -10.04
CA GLY A 95 7.19 -24.28 -10.38
C GLY A 95 6.73 -22.84 -10.66
N HIS A 96 7.58 -21.85 -10.43
CA HIS A 96 7.36 -20.41 -10.70
C HIS A 96 6.20 -19.79 -9.90
N ALA A 97 5.99 -20.22 -8.64
CA ALA A 97 4.91 -19.75 -7.77
C ALA A 97 5.44 -19.18 -6.44
N PHE A 98 4.61 -18.39 -5.74
CA PHE A 98 4.90 -17.95 -4.37
C PHE A 98 4.11 -18.78 -3.35
N PHE A 99 4.78 -19.28 -2.32
CA PHE A 99 4.15 -19.93 -1.17
C PHE A 99 3.68 -18.89 -0.14
N THR A 100 2.53 -19.15 0.48
CA THR A 100 1.93 -18.29 1.50
C THR A 100 2.48 -18.50 2.92
N TYR A 101 3.29 -19.53 3.13
CA TYR A 101 3.85 -19.88 4.44
C TYR A 101 5.22 -20.57 4.26
N SER A 102 6.16 -20.26 5.15
CA SER A 102 7.38 -21.04 5.38
C SER A 102 7.29 -21.73 6.74
N ALA A 103 7.94 -22.88 6.89
CA ALA A 103 8.02 -23.60 8.17
C ALA A 103 8.82 -22.82 9.24
N ASP A 104 9.67 -21.89 8.81
CA ASP A 104 10.54 -21.11 9.66
C ASP A 104 10.29 -19.60 9.50
N GLU A 105 10.53 -18.84 10.57
CA GLU A 105 10.35 -17.37 10.59
C GLU A 105 11.19 -16.65 9.52
N LYS A 106 12.25 -17.30 9.03
CA LYS A 106 13.19 -16.74 8.07
C LYS A 106 12.92 -17.14 6.62
N GLY A 107 12.01 -18.07 6.34
CA GLY A 107 11.82 -18.51 4.95
C GLY A 107 12.96 -19.35 4.39
N PHE A 108 13.71 -20.11 5.20
CA PHE A 108 14.86 -20.91 4.75
C PHE A 108 14.55 -22.39 4.51
N VAL A 109 13.54 -22.98 5.14
CA VAL A 109 13.25 -24.41 4.94
C VAL A 109 12.17 -24.58 3.87
N PRO A 110 12.46 -25.22 2.72
CA PRO A 110 11.43 -25.53 1.74
C PRO A 110 10.43 -26.53 2.31
N HIS A 111 9.14 -26.29 2.07
CA HIS A 111 8.15 -27.36 2.09
C HIS A 111 8.06 -27.92 0.66
N PHE A 112 8.73 -29.07 0.46
CA PHE A 112 8.53 -29.90 -0.73
C PHE A 112 7.20 -30.64 -0.62
#